data_AF-A0A3C1PNJ7-F1
#
_entry.id   AF-A0A3C1PNJ7-F1
#
_cell.length_a   1.000
_cell.length_b   1.000
_cell.length_c   1.000
_cell.angle_alpha   90.00
_cell.angle_beta   90.00
_cell.angle_gamma   90.00
#
_symmetry.space_group_name_H-M   'P 1'
#
loop_
_entity.id
_entity.type
_entity.pdbx_description
1 polymer ?
#
loop_
_entity_poly.entity_id
_entity_poly.type
_entity_poly.pdbx_seq_one_letter_code
_entity_poly.pdbx_strand_id
1 'polypeptide(L)'
;MNDGLKDIPVLFLTCSNDKIDKISGFKAGAIDYINKPFDADELLARIGNQLKIHKLSYELKQKATEIEILNETLNATNKELKQQIKNFKEAIETAELHEKKFRLLYENA
;
A
#
# COMPACT_ATOMS: atom_id res chain seq x y z
N MET A 1 -18.20 -15.57 -5.97
CA MET A 1 -16.85 -16.12 -6.21
C MET A 1 -16.09 -16.04 -4.90
N ASN A 2 -15.34 -17.09 -4.53
CA ASN A 2 -14.62 -17.13 -3.24
C ASN A 2 -13.32 -16.31 -3.35
N ASP A 3 -13.31 -15.09 -2.80
CA ASP A 3 -12.16 -14.17 -2.92
C ASP A 3 -10.87 -14.70 -2.29
N GLY A 4 -10.97 -15.55 -1.25
CA GLY A 4 -9.80 -16.17 -0.61
C GLY A 4 -9.03 -17.17 -1.49
N LEU A 5 -9.61 -17.63 -2.59
CA LEU A 5 -8.94 -18.54 -3.53
C LEU A 5 -8.16 -17.80 -4.64
N LYS A 6 -8.40 -16.49 -4.83
CA LYS A 6 -7.81 -15.72 -5.95
C LYS A 6 -6.30 -15.58 -5.85
N ASP A 7 -5.77 -15.53 -4.64
CA ASP A 7 -4.35 -15.28 -4.42
C ASP A 7 -3.53 -16.58 -4.28
N ILE A 8 -4.16 -17.76 -4.27
CA ILE A 8 -3.47 -19.04 -4.07
C ILE A 8 -2.78 -19.44 -5.39
N PRO A 9 -1.44 -19.65 -5.38
CA PRO A 9 -0.74 -20.09 -6.59
C PRO A 9 -1.13 -21.53 -6.95
N VAL A 10 -1.55 -21.73 -8.20
CA VAL A 10 -1.95 -23.05 -8.73
C VAL A 10 -0.91 -23.57 -9.71
N LEU A 11 -0.42 -24.78 -9.45
CA LEU A 11 0.57 -25.50 -10.26
C LEU A 11 -0.08 -26.75 -10.87
N PHE A 12 -0.05 -26.87 -12.20
CA PHE A 12 -0.63 -28.02 -12.89
C PHE A 12 0.43 -29.04 -13.32
N LEU A 13 0.15 -30.33 -13.10
CA LEU A 13 1.01 -31.44 -13.55
C LEU A 13 0.36 -32.14 -14.75
N THR A 14 1.03 -32.25 -15.89
CA THR A 14 0.46 -32.81 -17.14
C THR A 14 1.37 -33.82 -17.83
N CYS A 15 0.80 -34.84 -18.50
CA CYS A 15 1.53 -35.73 -19.41
C CYS A 15 1.46 -35.25 -20.88
N SER A 16 0.68 -34.21 -21.17
CA SER A 16 0.46 -33.74 -22.55
C SER A 16 1.59 -32.81 -23.00
N ASN A 17 2.14 -33.12 -24.19
CA ASN A 17 3.18 -32.31 -24.83
C ASN A 17 2.62 -31.14 -25.66
N ASP A 18 1.29 -30.99 -25.74
CA ASP A 18 0.67 -29.95 -26.54
C ASP A 18 0.82 -28.57 -25.88
N LYS A 19 1.71 -27.76 -26.47
CA LYS A 19 1.99 -26.37 -26.06
C LYS A 19 0.76 -25.47 -26.11
N ILE A 20 -0.27 -25.83 -26.88
CA ILE A 20 -1.48 -25.03 -27.10
C ILE A 20 -2.37 -25.02 -25.85
N ASP A 21 -2.43 -26.11 -25.08
CA ASP A 21 -3.20 -26.20 -23.81
C ASP A 21 -2.51 -25.51 -22.62
N LYS A 22 -1.18 -25.40 -22.66
CA LYS A 22 -0.42 -24.69 -21.63
C LYS A 22 -0.65 -23.17 -21.68
N ILE A 23 -0.74 -22.61 -22.88
CA ILE A 23 -0.92 -21.15 -23.08
C ILE A 23 -2.35 -20.70 -22.74
N SER A 24 -3.35 -21.51 -23.10
CA SER A 24 -4.76 -21.24 -22.75
C SER A 24 -5.01 -21.35 -21.24
N GLY A 25 -4.38 -22.31 -20.57
CA GLY A 25 -4.46 -22.45 -19.12
C GLY A 25 -3.68 -21.39 -18.33
N PHE A 26 -2.53 -20.92 -18.83
CA PHE A 26 -1.84 -19.74 -18.28
C PHE A 26 -2.73 -18.48 -18.29
N LYS A 27 -3.50 -18.28 -19.35
CA LYS A 27 -4.44 -17.16 -19.47
C LYS A 27 -5.69 -17.30 -18.60
N ALA A 28 -6.01 -18.51 -18.14
CA ALA A 28 -7.14 -18.79 -17.26
C ALA A 28 -6.79 -18.70 -15.75
N GLY A 29 -5.53 -18.35 -15.41
CA GLY A 29 -5.08 -18.17 -14.03
C GLY A 29 -4.11 -19.24 -13.51
N ALA A 30 -3.66 -20.17 -14.36
CA ALA A 30 -2.57 -21.08 -13.99
C ALA A 30 -1.24 -20.33 -14.00
N ILE A 31 -0.48 -20.40 -12.90
CA ILE A 31 0.77 -19.67 -12.76
C ILE A 31 1.97 -20.50 -13.26
N ASP A 32 1.87 -21.84 -13.27
CA ASP A 32 2.96 -22.71 -13.72
C ASP A 32 2.46 -24.12 -14.13
N TYR A 33 3.22 -24.79 -15.01
CA TYR A 33 2.95 -26.15 -15.53
C TYR A 33 4.21 -27.02 -15.50
N ILE A 34 4.08 -28.26 -15.03
CA ILE A 34 5.17 -29.24 -15.03
C ILE A 34 4.76 -30.48 -15.81
N ASN A 35 5.64 -30.93 -16.72
CA ASN A 35 5.44 -32.15 -17.49
C ASN A 35 5.83 -33.39 -16.68
N LYS A 36 5.04 -34.46 -16.79
CA LYS A 36 5.39 -35.80 -16.26
C LYS A 36 6.10 -36.64 -17.33
N PRO A 37 7.06 -37.50 -16.94
CA PRO A 37 7.64 -37.62 -15.59
C PRO A 37 8.51 -36.40 -15.26
N PHE A 38 8.39 -35.88 -14.03
CA PHE A 38 9.20 -34.75 -13.55
C PHE A 38 10.22 -35.22 -12.52
N ASP A 39 11.30 -34.45 -12.42
CA ASP A 39 12.23 -34.56 -11.31
C ASP A 39 11.60 -33.95 -10.04
N ALA A 40 11.75 -34.63 -8.90
CA ALA A 40 11.25 -34.15 -7.62
C ALA A 40 11.92 -32.84 -7.20
N ASP A 41 13.21 -32.67 -7.50
CA ASP A 41 13.96 -31.44 -7.19
C ASP A 41 13.48 -30.27 -8.06
N GLU A 42 13.13 -30.52 -9.32
CA GLU A 42 12.52 -29.51 -10.19
C GLU A 42 11.15 -29.06 -9.65
N LEU A 43 10.31 -30.00 -9.22
CA LEU A 43 9.01 -29.70 -8.63
C LEU A 43 9.14 -28.86 -7.36
N LEU A 44 10.04 -29.25 -6.46
CA LEU A 44 10.29 -28.53 -5.20
C LEU A 44 10.81 -27.11 -5.46
N ALA A 45 11.73 -26.94 -6.42
CA ALA A 45 12.25 -25.63 -6.78
C ALA A 45 11.14 -24.70 -7.31
N ARG A 46 10.24 -25.22 -8.15
CA ARG A 46 9.10 -24.45 -8.68
C ARG A 46 8.10 -24.08 -7.60
N ILE A 47 7.74 -25.01 -6.72
CA ILE A 47 6.87 -24.72 -5.57
C ILE A 47 7.50 -23.63 -4.69
N GLY A 48 8.79 -23.76 -4.36
CA GLY A 48 9.51 -22.78 -3.56
C GLY A 48 9.49 -21.38 -4.18
N ASN A 49 9.69 -21.29 -5.50
CA ASN A 49 9.62 -20.02 -6.21
C ASN A 49 8.21 -19.41 -6.19
N GLN A 50 7.17 -20.21 -6.40
CA GLN A 50 5.77 -19.73 -6.36
C GLN A 50 5.39 -19.23 -4.96
N LEU A 51 5.78 -19.95 -3.90
CA LEU A 51 5.55 -19.51 -2.53
C LEU A 51 6.30 -18.21 -2.20
N LYS A 52 7.54 -18.06 -2.69
CA LYS A 52 8.31 -16.83 -2.52
C LYS A 52 7.65 -15.64 -3.20
N ILE A 53 7.22 -15.81 -4.45
CA ILE A 53 6.52 -14.76 -5.22
C ILE A 53 5.21 -14.37 -4.53
N HIS A 54 4.43 -15.36 -4.08
CA HIS A 54 3.19 -15.12 -3.37
C HIS A 54 3.42 -14.33 -2.07
N LYS A 55 4.40 -14.76 -1.25
CA LYS A 55 4.78 -14.07 -0.01
C LYS A 55 5.19 -12.61 -0.27
N LEU A 56 6.07 -12.37 -1.24
CA LEU A 56 6.53 -11.03 -1.57
C LEU A 56 5.39 -10.13 -2.09
N SER A 57 4.50 -10.68 -2.93
CA SER A 57 3.32 -9.97 -3.42
C SER A 57 2.37 -9.58 -2.29
N TYR A 58 2.17 -10.49 -1.33
CA TYR A 58 1.35 -10.25 -0.15
C TYR A 58 1.95 -9.16 0.75
N GLU A 59 3.25 -9.23 1.05
CA GLU A 59 3.97 -8.23 1.84
C GLU A 59 3.95 -6.84 1.16
N LEU A 60 4.12 -6.79 -0.17
CA LEU A 60 4.01 -5.54 -0.93
C LEU A 60 2.62 -4.92 -0.83
N LYS A 61 1.57 -5.74 -0.94
CA LYS A 61 0.18 -5.28 -0.81
C LYS A 61 -0.08 -4.72 0.59
N GLN A 62 0.38 -5.39 1.63
CA GLN A 62 0.26 -4.88 3.01
C GLN A 62 1.00 -3.54 3.19
N LYS A 63 2.24 -3.44 2.72
CA LYS A 63 3.03 -2.22 2.79
C LYS A 63 2.39 -1.06 2.02
N ALA A 64 1.80 -1.32 0.85
CA ALA A 64 1.09 -0.31 0.08
C ALA A 64 -0.10 0.26 0.88
N THR A 65 -0.91 -0.62 1.49
CA THR A 65 -2.03 -0.22 2.35
C THR A 65 -1.55 0.56 3.59
N GLU A 66 -0.45 0.14 4.21
CA GLU A 66 0.14 0.84 5.36
C GLU A 66 0.59 2.27 4.99
N ILE A 67 1.28 2.42 3.85
CA ILE A 67 1.71 3.72 3.33
C ILE A 67 0.52 4.64 3.03
N GLU A 68 -0.57 4.09 2.48
CA GLU A 68 -1.77 4.85 2.18
C GLU A 68 -2.41 5.42 3.45
N ILE A 69 -2.61 4.57 4.47
CA ILE A 69 -3.14 4.98 5.78
C ILE A 69 -2.24 6.03 6.45
N LEU A 70 -0.92 5.82 6.40
CA LEU A 70 0.03 6.75 7.00
C LEU A 70 0.02 8.11 6.31
N ASN A 71 -0.09 8.14 4.97
CA ASN A 71 -0.19 9.38 4.22
C ASN A 71 -1.50 10.13 4.51
N GLU A 72 -2.61 9.42 4.61
CA GLU A 72 -3.90 10.03 5.01
C GLU A 72 -3.80 10.67 6.39
N THR A 73 -3.23 9.95 7.35
CA THR A 73 -3.02 10.44 8.72
C THR A 73 -2.11 11.66 8.73
N LEU A 74 -0.98 11.59 8.04
CA LEU A 74 -0.02 12.69 7.93
C LEU A 74 -0.65 13.94 7.31
N ASN A 75 -1.47 13.77 6.27
CA ASN A 75 -2.19 14.87 5.63
C ASN A 75 -3.21 15.51 6.56
N ALA A 76 -3.95 14.71 7.32
CA ALA A 76 -4.90 15.22 8.32
C ALA A 76 -4.17 16.01 9.43
N THR A 77 -3.10 15.46 9.98
CA THR A 77 -2.29 16.14 11.00
C THR A 77 -1.66 17.44 10.47
N ASN A 78 -1.14 17.42 9.24
CA ASN A 78 -0.58 18.62 8.61
C ASN A 78 -1.63 19.71 8.40
N LYS A 79 -2.86 19.33 8.04
CA LYS A 79 -3.97 20.27 7.91
C LYS A 79 -4.31 20.91 9.25
N GLU A 80 -4.38 20.11 10.31
CA GLU A 80 -4.65 20.58 11.66
C GLU A 80 -3.55 21.54 12.16
N LEU A 81 -2.27 21.15 12.02
CA LEU A 81 -1.14 21.99 12.40
C LEU A 81 -1.15 23.33 11.65
N LYS A 82 -1.45 23.33 10.35
CA LYS A 82 -1.58 24.57 9.58
C LYS A 82 -2.69 25.46 10.12
N GLN A 83 -3.83 24.88 10.51
CA GLN A 83 -4.94 25.63 11.10
C GLN A 83 -4.55 26.21 12.47
N GLN A 84 -3.86 25.44 13.31
CA GLN A 84 -3.37 25.92 14.60
C GLN A 84 -2.38 27.08 14.44
N ILE A 85 -1.40 26.94 13.53
CA ILE A 85 -0.44 28.00 13.22
C ILE A 85 -1.17 29.27 12.76
N LYS A 86 -2.20 29.14 11.92
CA LYS A 86 -3.00 30.28 11.48
C LYS A 86 -3.71 30.96 12.65
N ASN A 87 -4.40 30.19 13.49
CA ASN A 87 -5.12 30.72 14.66
C ASN A 87 -4.17 31.43 15.63
N PHE A 88 -2.98 30.87 15.89
CA PHE A 88 -1.99 31.50 16.76
C PHE A 88 -1.46 32.81 16.18
N LYS A 89 -1.24 32.90 14.86
CA LYS A 89 -0.84 34.17 14.22
C LYS A 89 -1.91 35.26 14.40
N GLU A 90 -3.17 34.93 14.14
CA GLU A 90 -4.28 35.87 14.32
C GLU A 90 -4.42 36.32 15.79
N ALA A 91 -4.20 35.40 16.75
CA ALA A 91 -4.20 35.73 18.18
C ALA A 91 -3.05 36.67 18.58
N ILE A 92 -1.85 36.48 18.01
CA ILE A 92 -0.71 37.35 18.26
C ILE A 92 -0.97 38.76 17.68
N GLU A 93 -1.41 38.84 16.42
CA GLU A 93 -1.70 40.14 15.78
C GLU A 93 -2.76 40.94 16.53
N THR A 94 -3.81 40.27 17.02
CA THR A 94 -4.86 40.92 17.82
C THR A 94 -4.35 41.41 19.16
N ALA A 95 -3.48 40.66 19.83
CA ALA A 95 -2.85 41.07 21.08
C ALA A 95 -1.93 42.29 20.90
N GLU A 96 -1.11 42.31 19.84
CA GLU A 96 -0.22 43.43 19.51
C GLU A 96 -1.02 44.71 19.22
N LEU A 97 -2.13 44.59 18.46
CA LEU A 97 -3.01 45.72 18.18
C LEU A 97 -3.63 46.29 19.46
N HIS A 98 -4.05 45.40 20.36
CA HIS A 98 -4.64 45.78 21.63
C HIS A 98 -3.64 46.50 22.54
N GLU A 99 -2.41 46.01 22.62
CA GLU A 99 -1.32 46.67 23.37
C GLU A 99 -1.06 48.08 22.82
N LYS A 100 -0.97 48.22 21.50
CA LYS A 100 -0.73 49.52 20.85
C LYS A 100 -1.86 50.52 21.12
N LYS A 101 -3.12 50.08 21.08
CA LYS A 101 -4.28 50.92 21.44
C LYS A 101 -4.24 51.38 22.89
N PHE A 102 -3.92 50.47 23.82
CA PHE A 102 -3.79 50.81 25.23
C PHE A 102 -2.72 51.87 25.46
N ARG A 103 -1.54 51.71 24.85
CA ARG A 103 -0.45 52.68 24.95
C ARG A 103 -0.86 54.08 24.49
N LEU A 104 -1.54 54.18 23.35
CA LEU A 104 -2.02 55.46 22.80
C LEU A 104 -3.07 56.15 23.68
N LEU A 105 -3.88 55.40 24.43
CA LEU A 105 -4.88 55.97 25.33
C LEU A 105 -4.24 56.61 26.57
N TYR A 106 -3.11 56.08 27.05
CA TYR A 106 -2.40 56.60 28.21
C TYR A 106 -1.36 57.69 27.85
N GLU A 107 -0.81 57.67 26.64
CA GLU A 107 0.12 58.72 26.18
C GLU A 107 -0.58 60.04 25.79
N ASN A 108 -1.90 60.01 25.53
CA ASN A 108 -2.69 61.19 25.16
C ASN A 108 -3.60 61.71 26.30
N ALA A 109 -3.39 61.26 27.54
CA ALA A 109 -4.09 61.70 28.76
C ALA A 109 -3.18 62.57 29.63
#